data_AF-A0ABD2H963-F1
#
_entry.id   AF-A0ABD2H963-F1
#
_cell.length_a   1.000
_cell.length_b   1.000
_cell.length_c   1.000
_cell.angle_alpha   90.00
_cell.angle_beta   90.00
_cell.angle_gamma   90.00
#
_symmetry.space_group_name_H-M   'P 1'
#
loop_
_entity.id
_entity.type
_entity.pdbx_description
1 polymer ?
#
loop_
_entity_poly.entity_id
_entity_poly.type
_entity_poly.pdbx_seq_one_letter_code
_entity_poly.pdbx_strand_id
1 'polypeptide(L)'
;MVGSRRVKVQTYADRRARSFSRSWSDPTPVKPESLHDSRDSGELQTSTGTLDEGLDEYADWEEERELERVACEGEDFIPPKIMLISSKVPKAEYVPNIIRRDDPSIIPILYDHEHATFDDILEEIEKKLTAYRKGCKIWNMLIFCQGGPGHLYLLKNKVATFAKVEKEEDMIQFWRRLSRLMSKLNPKPNLVHIMGCYVLGSANGEKLIQTLKRLMRPAVVDFKSPLELSAEGKEMIEMYFDFRLFRLWKSRQHSKLLDYEDLL
;
A
#
# COMPACT_ATOMS: atom_id res chain seq x y z
N MET A 1 13.57 32.85 55.77
CA MET A 1 15.01 32.67 55.47
C MET A 1 15.20 31.24 54.95
N VAL A 2 15.47 31.15 53.65
CA VAL A 2 16.06 30.08 52.81
C VAL A 2 15.97 28.59 53.22
N GLY A 3 15.48 27.73 52.31
CA GLY A 3 15.58 26.27 52.44
C GLY A 3 15.09 25.43 51.25
N SER A 4 15.58 25.71 50.04
CA SER A 4 15.70 24.82 48.86
C SER A 4 14.75 23.62 48.65
N ARG A 5 13.83 23.75 47.68
CA ARG A 5 13.29 22.60 46.92
C ARG A 5 14.28 22.22 45.82
N ARG A 6 14.94 21.07 45.94
CA ARG A 6 15.62 20.38 44.84
C ARG A 6 14.83 19.12 44.49
N VAL A 7 14.09 19.18 43.38
CA VAL A 7 13.56 18.00 42.71
C VAL A 7 14.71 17.37 41.92
N LYS A 8 15.11 16.16 42.28
CA LYS A 8 16.06 15.36 41.49
C LYS A 8 15.29 14.50 40.49
N VAL A 9 15.72 14.65 39.24
CA VAL A 9 15.32 13.98 38.01
C VAL A 9 15.44 12.46 38.13
N GLN A 10 14.42 11.75 37.66
CA GLN A 10 14.38 10.29 37.57
C GLN A 10 14.99 9.86 36.23
N THR A 11 16.15 9.19 36.28
CA THR A 11 16.88 8.70 35.11
C THR A 11 16.47 7.28 34.72
N TYR A 12 16.44 7.07 33.40
CA TYR A 12 15.84 5.97 32.63
C TYR A 12 16.50 4.58 32.77
N ALA A 13 17.32 4.33 33.79
CA ALA A 13 18.16 3.13 33.90
C ALA A 13 17.57 1.97 34.74
N ASP A 14 16.51 2.20 35.53
CA ASP A 14 16.00 1.19 36.49
C ASP A 14 14.87 0.28 35.97
N ARG A 15 14.46 0.39 34.70
CA ARG A 15 13.42 -0.50 34.14
C ARG A 15 13.95 -1.80 33.52
N ARG A 16 15.27 -2.02 33.47
CA ARG A 16 15.89 -3.14 32.74
C ARG A 16 16.31 -4.35 33.60
N ALA A 17 15.82 -4.47 34.85
CA ALA A 17 16.27 -5.54 35.76
C ALA A 17 15.14 -6.34 36.45
N ARG A 18 13.94 -6.46 35.84
CA ARG A 18 12.84 -7.28 36.43
C ARG A 18 12.12 -8.22 35.47
N SER A 19 12.77 -8.66 34.39
CA SER A 19 12.18 -9.64 33.45
C SER A 19 13.04 -10.89 33.23
N PHE A 20 13.92 -11.23 34.17
CA PHE A 20 14.71 -12.47 34.16
C PHE A 20 14.60 -13.20 35.51
N SER A 21 13.39 -13.66 35.85
CA SER A 21 13.18 -14.77 36.80
C SER A 21 11.68 -14.97 37.06
N ARG A 22 11.03 -15.88 36.34
CA ARG A 22 9.84 -16.57 36.86
C ARG A 22 9.89 -18.03 36.45
N SER A 23 10.20 -18.84 37.44
CA SER A 23 10.19 -20.30 37.43
C SER A 23 8.78 -20.82 37.22
N TRP A 24 8.66 -21.86 36.40
CA TRP A 24 7.47 -22.69 36.27
C TRP A 24 7.32 -23.56 37.52
N SER A 25 6.30 -23.33 38.33
CA SER A 25 5.61 -24.28 39.23
C SER A 25 4.65 -23.51 40.16
N ASP A 26 3.34 -23.56 39.92
CA ASP A 26 2.31 -23.91 40.94
C ASP A 26 0.86 -23.74 40.44
N PRO A 27 -0.12 -24.47 41.01
CA PRO A 27 -1.30 -24.98 40.31
C PRO A 27 -2.55 -24.10 40.43
N THR A 28 -3.53 -24.42 39.59
CA THR A 28 -4.80 -23.72 39.37
C THR A 28 -5.72 -23.76 40.60
N PRO A 29 -6.33 -22.62 41.03
CA PRO A 29 -7.34 -22.63 42.09
C PRO A 29 -8.72 -23.03 41.56
N VAL A 30 -9.31 -24.06 42.17
CA VAL A 30 -10.70 -24.50 41.96
C VAL A 30 -11.63 -23.63 42.82
N LYS A 31 -12.73 -23.13 42.26
CA LYS A 31 -13.79 -22.43 43.03
C LYS A 31 -14.94 -23.40 43.35
N PRO A 32 -15.52 -23.34 44.57
CA PRO A 32 -16.63 -24.21 44.99
C PRO A 32 -17.99 -23.76 44.42
N GLU A 33 -18.86 -24.72 44.16
CA GLU A 33 -20.29 -24.53 43.89
C GLU A 33 -21.06 -24.20 45.18
N SER A 34 -21.99 -23.26 45.10
CA SER A 34 -23.09 -23.12 46.05
C SER A 34 -24.34 -22.59 45.36
N LEU A 35 -25.42 -23.36 45.46
CA LEU A 35 -26.78 -23.09 44.98
C LEU A 35 -27.48 -22.02 45.84
N HIS A 36 -28.20 -21.09 45.20
CA HIS A 36 -29.50 -20.63 45.69
C HIS A 36 -30.29 -19.86 44.60
N ASP A 37 -31.55 -20.28 44.42
CA ASP A 37 -32.58 -19.69 43.55
C ASP A 37 -32.93 -18.24 43.90
N SER A 38 -33.19 -17.42 42.86
CA SER A 38 -34.02 -16.23 42.93
C SER A 38 -34.45 -15.81 41.51
N ARG A 39 -35.75 -15.93 41.22
CA ARG A 39 -36.42 -15.30 40.08
C ARG A 39 -36.53 -13.80 40.35
N ASP A 40 -36.06 -12.97 39.43
CA ASP A 40 -36.70 -11.68 39.16
C ASP A 40 -36.53 -11.27 37.70
N SER A 41 -37.60 -10.70 37.15
CA SER A 41 -37.74 -10.24 35.77
C SER A 41 -37.06 -8.89 35.60
N GLY A 42 -36.34 -8.70 34.49
CA GLY A 42 -35.84 -7.39 34.09
C GLY A 42 -35.28 -7.43 32.67
N GLU A 43 -35.99 -6.79 31.75
CA GLU A 43 -35.56 -6.51 30.38
C GLU A 43 -34.15 -5.91 30.40
N LEU A 44 -33.18 -6.62 29.83
CA LEU A 44 -31.87 -6.06 29.51
C LEU A 44 -31.71 -6.08 28.00
N GLN A 45 -31.87 -4.87 27.46
CA GLN A 45 -31.44 -4.42 26.14
C GLN A 45 -30.13 -5.09 25.75
N THR A 46 -30.22 -6.06 24.84
CA THR A 46 -29.06 -6.55 24.09
C THR A 46 -28.67 -5.44 23.13
N SER A 47 -27.69 -4.66 23.56
CA SER A 47 -26.94 -3.72 22.73
C SER A 47 -26.39 -4.48 21.53
N THR A 48 -27.10 -4.37 20.41
CA THR A 48 -26.74 -4.97 19.13
C THR A 48 -25.69 -4.08 18.48
N GLY A 49 -24.46 -4.15 19.00
CA GLY A 49 -23.30 -3.54 18.38
C GLY A 49 -22.60 -4.53 17.47
N THR A 50 -22.34 -4.14 16.23
CA THR A 50 -21.35 -4.71 15.29
C THR A 50 -21.71 -6.00 14.54
N LEU A 51 -22.79 -5.99 13.75
CA LEU A 51 -23.00 -6.93 12.64
C LEU A 51 -23.34 -6.26 11.30
N ASP A 52 -23.20 -4.94 11.20
CA ASP A 52 -23.73 -4.16 10.07
C ASP A 52 -22.64 -3.67 9.07
N GLU A 53 -21.38 -3.53 9.50
CA GLU A 53 -20.29 -3.03 8.63
C GLU A 53 -20.02 -3.92 7.42
N GLY A 54 -20.34 -5.22 7.51
CA GLY A 54 -20.07 -6.16 6.43
C GLY A 54 -21.12 -6.17 5.33
N LEU A 55 -22.38 -5.78 5.58
CA LEU A 55 -23.45 -5.83 4.57
C LEU A 55 -23.50 -4.56 3.71
N ASP A 56 -23.16 -3.42 4.32
CA ASP A 56 -23.13 -2.11 3.65
C ASP A 56 -21.98 -2.02 2.61
N GLU A 57 -20.80 -2.57 2.93
CA GLU A 57 -19.63 -2.60 2.02
C GLU A 57 -19.88 -3.42 0.73
N TYR A 58 -20.72 -4.47 0.77
CA TYR A 58 -21.02 -5.27 -0.43
C TYR A 58 -22.09 -4.62 -1.33
N ALA A 59 -23.02 -3.86 -0.77
CA ALA A 59 -24.01 -3.12 -1.56
C ALA A 59 -23.32 -1.98 -2.33
N ASP A 60 -22.42 -1.24 -1.67
CA ASP A 60 -21.57 -0.21 -2.27
C ASP A 60 -20.71 -0.80 -3.41
N TRP A 61 -20.22 -2.04 -3.25
CA TRP A 61 -19.38 -2.69 -4.26
C TRP A 61 -20.07 -2.91 -5.62
N GLU A 62 -21.32 -3.38 -5.62
CA GLU A 62 -22.05 -3.66 -6.86
C GLU A 62 -22.49 -2.36 -7.55
N GLU A 63 -22.92 -1.36 -6.78
CA GLU A 63 -23.23 -0.03 -7.30
C GLU A 63 -21.99 0.63 -7.93
N GLU A 64 -20.86 0.64 -7.24
CA GLU A 64 -19.59 1.15 -7.77
C GLU A 64 -19.16 0.39 -9.04
N ARG A 65 -19.43 -0.92 -9.13
CA ARG A 65 -19.11 -1.73 -10.30
C ARG A 65 -19.97 -1.34 -11.50
N GLU A 66 -21.25 -1.07 -11.29
CA GLU A 66 -22.14 -0.64 -12.36
C GLU A 66 -21.82 0.79 -12.83
N LEU A 67 -21.49 1.69 -11.90
CA LEU A 67 -20.99 3.03 -12.24
C LEU A 67 -19.70 2.96 -13.06
N GLU A 68 -18.78 2.06 -12.70
CA GLU A 68 -17.58 1.80 -13.51
C GLU A 68 -17.96 1.26 -14.89
N ARG A 69 -18.94 0.34 -14.99
CA ARG A 69 -19.37 -0.24 -16.27
C ARG A 69 -19.80 0.85 -17.23
N VAL A 70 -20.69 1.74 -16.78
CA VAL A 70 -21.18 2.87 -17.56
C VAL A 70 -20.02 3.80 -17.97
N ALA A 71 -19.06 4.05 -17.08
CA ALA A 71 -17.88 4.86 -17.41
C ALA A 71 -16.97 4.19 -18.46
N CYS A 72 -16.91 2.86 -18.48
CA CYS A 72 -16.11 2.08 -19.41
C CYS A 72 -16.82 1.79 -20.75
N GLU A 73 -18.04 2.27 -20.95
CA GLU A 73 -18.74 2.14 -22.24
C GLU A 73 -18.04 2.95 -23.35
N GLY A 74 -18.10 2.44 -24.57
CA GLY A 74 -17.46 3.03 -25.75
C GLY A 74 -16.27 2.21 -26.25
N GLU A 75 -16.20 2.07 -27.57
CA GLU A 75 -15.14 1.28 -28.23
C GLU A 75 -13.75 1.92 -28.12
N ASP A 76 -13.70 3.21 -27.75
CA ASP A 76 -12.47 3.99 -27.55
C ASP A 76 -11.88 3.83 -26.14
N PHE A 77 -12.57 3.14 -25.22
CA PHE A 77 -12.10 2.97 -23.85
C PHE A 77 -10.87 2.06 -23.81
N ILE A 78 -9.75 2.61 -23.36
CA ILE A 78 -8.54 1.86 -23.04
C ILE A 78 -8.39 1.84 -21.51
N PRO A 79 -8.28 0.67 -20.86
CA PRO A 79 -8.13 0.62 -19.42
C PRO A 79 -6.86 1.32 -18.90
N PRO A 80 -6.96 2.20 -17.89
CA PRO A 80 -5.84 3.01 -17.45
C PRO A 80 -4.77 2.19 -16.70
N LYS A 81 -3.52 2.62 -16.86
CA LYS A 81 -2.34 2.10 -16.18
C LYS A 81 -1.70 3.21 -15.36
N ILE A 82 -1.84 3.18 -14.04
CA ILE A 82 -1.25 4.19 -13.16
C ILE A 82 0.22 3.86 -12.92
N MET A 83 1.09 4.86 -13.01
CA MET A 83 2.51 4.70 -12.72
C MET A 83 2.93 5.68 -11.61
N LEU A 84 3.05 5.18 -10.37
CA LEU A 84 3.57 5.94 -9.24
C LEU A 84 5.10 5.91 -9.24
N ILE A 85 5.72 7.09 -9.32
CA ILE A 85 7.17 7.26 -9.35
C ILE A 85 7.58 8.01 -8.09
N SER A 86 8.38 7.38 -7.24
CA SER A 86 8.97 8.05 -6.09
C SER A 86 10.04 9.04 -6.52
N SER A 87 10.11 10.21 -5.90
CA SER A 87 11.23 11.16 -6.06
C SER A 87 12.60 10.58 -5.67
N LYS A 88 12.65 9.42 -4.98
CA LYS A 88 13.88 8.68 -4.67
C LYS A 88 14.35 7.77 -5.80
N VAL A 89 13.57 7.58 -6.87
CA VAL A 89 14.06 6.92 -8.07
C VAL A 89 15.17 7.80 -8.68
N PRO A 90 16.35 7.25 -9.02
CA PRO A 90 17.41 8.07 -9.61
C PRO A 90 16.93 8.76 -10.88
N LYS A 91 17.05 10.09 -10.98
CA LYS A 91 16.57 10.87 -12.14
C LYS A 91 15.07 10.66 -12.42
N ALA A 92 14.26 10.60 -11.35
CA ALA A 92 12.81 10.38 -11.39
C ALA A 92 12.07 11.37 -12.31
N GLU A 93 12.52 12.62 -12.34
CA GLU A 93 11.97 13.71 -13.14
C GLU A 93 12.03 13.45 -14.66
N TYR A 94 12.92 12.57 -15.12
CA TYR A 94 13.05 12.19 -16.53
C TYR A 94 12.29 10.91 -16.88
N VAL A 95 11.78 10.17 -15.89
CA VAL A 95 11.04 8.93 -16.11
C VAL A 95 9.82 9.13 -17.01
N PRO A 96 9.06 10.24 -16.94
CA PRO A 96 7.96 10.49 -17.89
C PRO A 96 8.39 10.53 -19.36
N ASN A 97 9.63 10.96 -19.66
CA ASN A 97 10.11 11.09 -21.04
C ASN A 97 10.43 9.76 -21.72
N ILE A 98 10.56 8.69 -20.92
CA ILE A 98 10.88 7.33 -21.40
C ILE A 98 9.68 6.40 -21.40
N ILE A 99 8.49 6.90 -21.01
CA ILE A 99 7.23 6.17 -21.13
C ILE A 99 6.92 5.95 -22.60
N ARG A 100 6.33 4.80 -22.92
CA ARG A 100 5.96 4.50 -24.31
C ARG A 100 4.87 5.46 -24.78
N ARG A 101 5.11 6.12 -25.92
CA ARG A 101 4.23 7.20 -26.43
C ARG A 101 3.01 6.71 -27.21
N ASP A 102 3.02 5.43 -27.58
CA ASP A 102 1.95 4.78 -28.35
C ASP A 102 0.81 4.24 -27.48
N ASP A 103 0.95 4.27 -26.15
CA ASP A 103 -0.11 3.87 -25.21
C ASP A 103 -0.55 5.06 -24.34
N PRO A 104 -1.65 5.75 -24.70
CA PRO A 104 -2.13 6.92 -23.96
C PRO A 104 -2.77 6.57 -22.61
N SER A 105 -2.97 5.28 -22.31
CA SER A 105 -3.57 4.84 -21.04
C SER A 105 -2.57 4.82 -19.88
N ILE A 106 -1.27 5.06 -20.14
CA ILE A 106 -0.24 5.12 -19.10
C ILE A 106 -0.20 6.52 -18.50
N ILE A 107 -0.48 6.60 -17.21
CA ILE A 107 -0.65 7.84 -16.48
C ILE A 107 0.44 7.95 -15.40
N PRO A 108 1.54 8.69 -15.65
CA PRO A 108 2.58 8.89 -14.66
C PRO A 108 2.18 9.89 -13.57
N ILE A 109 2.54 9.56 -12.34
CA ILE A 109 2.39 10.40 -11.15
C ILE A 109 3.72 10.37 -10.39
N LEU A 110 4.44 11.48 -10.44
CA LEU A 110 5.65 11.70 -9.65
C LEU A 110 5.24 12.27 -8.28
N TYR A 111 5.62 11.59 -7.19
CA TYR A 111 5.34 12.05 -5.83
C TYR A 111 6.63 12.31 -5.06
N ASP A 112 6.60 13.28 -4.16
CA ASP A 112 7.72 13.58 -3.28
C ASP A 112 7.76 12.63 -2.09
N HIS A 113 8.73 11.72 -2.06
CA HIS A 113 8.94 10.78 -0.96
C HIS A 113 9.08 11.45 0.42
N GLU A 114 9.63 12.66 0.48
CA GLU A 114 9.92 13.33 1.75
C GLU A 114 8.71 14.06 2.34
N HIS A 115 7.85 14.59 1.48
CA HIS A 115 6.79 15.54 1.88
C HIS A 115 5.37 15.08 1.55
N ALA A 116 5.17 14.17 0.60
CA ALA A 116 3.84 13.68 0.28
C ALA A 116 3.28 12.81 1.40
N THR A 117 1.97 12.80 1.51
CA THR A 117 1.18 11.90 2.36
C THR A 117 0.52 10.81 1.52
N PHE A 118 -0.02 9.79 2.19
CA PHE A 118 -0.82 8.77 1.50
C PHE A 118 -2.10 9.37 0.88
N ASP A 119 -2.69 10.38 1.52
CA ASP A 119 -3.85 11.09 1.00
C ASP A 119 -3.50 11.87 -0.27
N ASP A 120 -2.39 12.61 -0.29
CA ASP A 120 -1.94 13.33 -1.49
C ASP A 120 -1.77 12.39 -2.70
N ILE A 121 -1.23 11.18 -2.47
CA ILE A 121 -1.07 10.17 -3.52
C ILE A 121 -2.44 9.69 -4.03
N LEU A 122 -3.37 9.37 -3.12
CA LEU A 122 -4.70 8.88 -3.50
C LEU A 122 -5.50 9.95 -4.26
N GLU A 123 -5.46 11.20 -3.78
CA GLU A 123 -6.14 12.33 -4.42
C GLU A 123 -5.60 12.60 -5.83
N GLU A 124 -4.27 12.55 -6.02
CA GLU A 124 -3.70 12.75 -7.35
C GLU A 124 -4.03 11.57 -8.30
N ILE A 125 -4.11 10.33 -7.80
CA ILE A 125 -4.61 9.19 -8.59
C ILE A 125 -6.06 9.44 -9.01
N GLU A 126 -6.94 9.77 -8.08
CA GLU A 126 -8.37 10.01 -8.36
C GLU A 126 -8.56 11.15 -9.36
N LYS A 127 -7.83 12.25 -9.19
CA LYS A 127 -7.84 13.39 -10.11
C LYS A 127 -7.38 13.00 -11.50
N LYS A 128 -6.31 12.19 -11.62
CA LYS A 128 -5.80 11.74 -12.91
C LYS A 128 -6.73 10.74 -13.60
N LEU A 129 -7.33 9.82 -12.86
CA LEU A 129 -8.37 8.92 -13.39
C LEU A 129 -9.59 9.72 -13.85
N THR A 130 -10.02 10.72 -13.09
CA THR A 130 -11.16 11.57 -13.46
C THR A 130 -10.89 12.37 -14.73
N ALA A 131 -9.68 12.90 -14.86
CA ALA A 131 -9.25 13.62 -16.06
C ALA A 131 -9.10 12.69 -17.28
N TYR A 132 -8.67 11.45 -17.06
CA TYR A 132 -8.58 10.44 -18.12
C TYR A 132 -9.97 10.00 -18.60
N ARG A 133 -10.81 9.54 -17.67
CA ARG A 133 -12.23 9.27 -17.89
C ARG A 133 -12.94 9.17 -16.55
N LYS A 134 -13.88 10.09 -16.27
CA LYS A 134 -14.65 10.10 -15.02
C LYS A 134 -15.33 8.74 -14.78
N GLY A 135 -15.06 8.15 -13.62
CA GLY A 135 -15.63 6.86 -13.20
C GLY A 135 -14.78 5.64 -13.56
N CYS A 136 -13.74 5.77 -14.40
CA CYS A 136 -12.84 4.66 -14.68
C CYS A 136 -11.97 4.29 -13.47
N LYS A 137 -11.44 3.07 -13.49
CA LYS A 137 -10.63 2.49 -12.40
C LYS A 137 -9.35 1.85 -12.94
N ILE A 138 -8.39 1.63 -12.06
CA ILE A 138 -7.05 1.13 -12.37
C ILE A 138 -7.09 -0.36 -12.71
N TRP A 139 -6.58 -0.74 -13.88
CA TRP A 139 -6.42 -2.16 -14.24
C TRP A 139 -5.00 -2.64 -13.98
N ASN A 140 -4.02 -1.81 -14.32
CA ASN A 140 -2.62 -2.06 -14.05
C ASN A 140 -2.01 -0.88 -13.31
N MET A 141 -1.10 -1.16 -12.40
CA MET A 141 -0.37 -0.17 -11.64
C MET A 141 1.11 -0.53 -11.63
N LEU A 142 1.98 0.46 -11.75
CA LEU A 142 3.41 0.34 -11.48
C LEU A 142 3.75 1.23 -10.30
N ILE A 143 4.33 0.65 -9.26
CA ILE A 143 4.95 1.35 -8.14
C ILE A 143 6.45 1.28 -8.34
N PHE A 144 7.05 2.39 -8.77
CA PHE A 144 8.49 2.55 -8.93
C PHE A 144 9.06 3.29 -7.71
N CYS A 145 9.59 2.53 -6.77
CA CYS A 145 10.15 3.06 -5.53
C CYS A 145 11.40 2.30 -5.09
N GLN A 146 12.09 2.83 -4.09
CA GLN A 146 13.19 2.12 -3.44
C GLN A 146 12.64 1.09 -2.45
N GLY A 147 13.47 0.10 -2.11
CA GLY A 147 13.15 -0.95 -1.17
C GLY A 147 14.23 -2.00 -1.11
N GLY A 148 13.88 -3.16 -0.58
CA GLY A 148 14.75 -4.33 -0.55
C GLY A 148 13.94 -5.59 -0.27
N PRO A 149 14.61 -6.74 -0.06
CA PRO A 149 13.92 -7.98 0.27
C PRO A 149 12.99 -7.77 1.49
N GLY A 150 11.68 -7.97 1.29
CA GLY A 150 10.67 -7.87 2.33
C GLY A 150 10.19 -6.47 2.73
N HIS A 151 10.61 -5.41 2.06
CA HIS A 151 10.16 -4.06 2.41
C HIS A 151 10.16 -3.05 1.24
N LEU A 152 9.30 -2.04 1.33
CA LEU A 152 9.21 -0.92 0.38
C LEU A 152 9.33 0.42 1.10
N TYR A 153 9.99 1.39 0.46
CA TYR A 153 10.05 2.78 0.91
C TYR A 153 9.07 3.61 0.08
N LEU A 154 7.79 3.61 0.47
CA LEU A 154 6.77 4.43 -0.19
C LEU A 154 6.98 5.91 0.15
N LEU A 155 6.86 6.25 1.43
CA LEU A 155 7.09 7.61 1.95
C LEU A 155 8.15 7.59 3.06
N LYS A 156 8.72 8.75 3.36
CA LYS A 156 9.68 8.91 4.45
C LYS A 156 9.05 8.45 5.76
N ASN A 157 9.80 7.68 6.55
CA ASN A 157 9.34 7.06 7.80
C ASN A 157 8.19 6.05 7.67
N LYS A 158 7.73 5.76 6.44
CA LYS A 158 6.64 4.83 6.12
C LYS A 158 7.17 3.63 5.34
N VAL A 159 8.05 2.88 6.01
CA VAL A 159 8.61 1.63 5.47
C VAL A 159 7.53 0.55 5.51
N ALA A 160 7.03 0.12 4.36
CA ALA A 160 6.06 -0.95 4.27
C ALA A 160 6.74 -2.30 4.45
N THR A 161 6.48 -2.96 5.58
CA THR A 161 6.85 -4.35 5.87
C THR A 161 5.58 -5.10 6.26
N PHE A 162 5.55 -6.43 6.15
CA PHE A 162 4.34 -7.20 6.51
C PHE A 162 3.82 -6.85 7.92
N ALA A 163 4.72 -6.68 8.89
CA ALA A 163 4.35 -6.37 10.27
C ALA A 163 3.80 -4.94 10.44
N LYS A 164 4.25 -3.99 9.61
CA LYS A 164 3.82 -2.58 9.68
C LYS A 164 2.50 -2.37 8.94
N VAL A 165 2.34 -2.95 7.76
CA VAL A 165 1.08 -2.82 6.99
C VAL A 165 -0.11 -3.51 7.68
N GLU A 166 0.11 -4.35 8.70
CA GLU A 166 -0.95 -4.93 9.54
C GLU A 166 -1.27 -4.13 10.81
N LYS A 167 -0.47 -3.11 11.14
CA LYS A 167 -0.53 -2.42 12.45
C LYS A 167 -0.60 -0.91 12.35
N GLU A 168 0.02 -0.32 11.33
CA GLU A 168 0.00 1.13 11.12
C GLU A 168 -1.28 1.50 10.36
N GLU A 169 -2.18 2.19 11.06
CA GLU A 169 -3.53 2.50 10.57
C GLU A 169 -3.51 3.27 9.24
N ASP A 170 -2.61 4.24 9.09
CA ASP A 170 -2.50 5.02 7.86
C ASP A 170 -2.03 4.17 6.66
N MET A 171 -1.17 3.18 6.88
CA MET A 171 -0.81 2.21 5.83
C MET A 171 -1.99 1.31 5.48
N ILE A 172 -2.73 0.82 6.48
CA ILE A 172 -3.92 -0.02 6.28
C ILE A 172 -4.95 0.75 5.44
N GLN A 173 -5.24 1.98 5.83
CA GLN A 173 -6.21 2.84 5.13
C GLN A 173 -5.76 3.18 3.72
N PHE A 174 -4.47 3.45 3.50
CA PHE A 174 -3.93 3.68 2.16
C PHE A 174 -4.24 2.52 1.21
N TRP A 175 -3.92 1.27 1.60
CA TRP A 175 -4.13 0.11 0.73
C TRP A 175 -5.61 -0.23 0.54
N ARG A 176 -6.45 -0.04 1.56
CA ARG A 176 -7.91 -0.20 1.44
C ARG A 176 -8.53 0.83 0.49
N ARG A 177 -8.13 2.09 0.59
CA ARG A 177 -8.61 3.15 -0.31
C ARG A 177 -8.08 2.97 -1.73
N LEU A 178 -6.81 2.62 -1.89
CA LEU A 178 -6.25 2.28 -3.20
C LEU A 178 -7.00 1.12 -3.85
N SER A 179 -7.43 0.12 -3.08
CA SER A 179 -8.25 -0.98 -3.58
C SER A 179 -9.57 -0.52 -4.23
N ARG A 180 -10.26 0.48 -3.66
CA ARG A 180 -11.48 1.05 -4.25
C ARG A 180 -11.24 1.77 -5.58
N LEU A 181 -9.99 2.13 -5.87
CA LEU A 181 -9.55 2.70 -7.14
C LEU A 181 -9.18 1.63 -8.17
N MET A 182 -9.03 0.36 -7.78
CA MET A 182 -8.81 -0.75 -8.70
C MET A 182 -10.12 -1.17 -9.38
N SER A 183 -10.02 -1.66 -10.61
CA SER A 183 -11.18 -2.04 -11.39
C SER A 183 -11.91 -3.24 -10.80
N LYS A 184 -13.24 -3.16 -10.85
CA LYS A 184 -14.17 -4.25 -10.49
C LYS A 184 -14.61 -5.05 -11.72
N LEU A 185 -14.30 -4.54 -12.92
CA LEU A 185 -14.70 -5.11 -14.21
C LEU A 185 -13.62 -5.98 -14.85
N ASN A 186 -12.37 -5.86 -14.39
CA ASN A 186 -11.27 -6.63 -14.96
C ASN A 186 -11.56 -8.15 -14.81
N PRO A 187 -11.67 -8.91 -15.92
CA PRO A 187 -11.94 -10.34 -15.86
C PRO A 187 -10.75 -11.15 -15.32
N LYS A 188 -9.58 -10.51 -15.22
CA LYS A 188 -8.37 -11.03 -14.57
C LYS A 188 -8.11 -10.21 -13.29
N PRO A 189 -7.28 -10.72 -12.38
CA PRO A 189 -6.77 -9.89 -11.28
C PRO A 189 -6.17 -8.59 -11.83
N ASN A 190 -6.50 -7.46 -11.20
CA ASN A 190 -5.77 -6.23 -11.44
C ASN A 190 -4.31 -6.42 -11.06
N LEU A 191 -3.40 -5.74 -11.74
CA LEU A 191 -1.97 -6.05 -11.61
C LEU A 191 -1.22 -4.87 -11.02
N VAL A 192 -0.52 -5.08 -9.90
CA VAL A 192 0.42 -4.11 -9.32
C VAL A 192 1.85 -4.61 -9.52
N HIS A 193 2.59 -3.94 -10.36
CA HIS A 193 4.03 -4.15 -10.52
C HIS A 193 4.80 -3.32 -9.51
N ILE A 194 5.82 -3.92 -8.90
CA ILE A 194 6.78 -3.25 -8.02
C ILE A 194 8.15 -3.31 -8.69
N MET A 195 8.69 -2.12 -8.96
CA MET A 195 9.96 -1.91 -9.64
C MET A 195 10.90 -1.05 -8.81
N GLY A 196 12.20 -1.17 -9.04
CA GLY A 196 13.24 -0.44 -8.32
C GLY A 196 13.78 -1.15 -7.08
N CYS A 197 13.23 -2.32 -6.74
CA CYS A 197 13.71 -3.17 -5.67
C CYS A 197 13.34 -4.64 -5.92
N TYR A 198 13.95 -5.56 -5.15
CA TYR A 198 13.64 -6.99 -5.19
C TYR A 198 12.86 -7.42 -3.95
N VAL A 199 11.62 -6.95 -3.82
CA VAL A 199 10.80 -7.17 -2.61
C VAL A 199 10.51 -8.65 -2.37
N LEU A 200 10.26 -9.41 -3.44
CA LEU A 200 9.99 -10.85 -3.43
C LEU A 200 11.25 -11.71 -3.21
N GLY A 201 12.42 -11.12 -3.00
CA GLY A 201 13.67 -11.84 -2.74
C GLY A 201 13.78 -12.51 -1.37
N SER A 202 12.69 -12.58 -0.61
CA SER A 202 12.67 -13.21 0.72
C SER A 202 11.26 -13.67 1.10
N ALA A 203 11.17 -14.62 2.04
CA ALA A 203 9.89 -15.05 2.61
C ALA A 203 9.09 -13.90 3.27
N ASN A 204 9.78 -12.87 3.79
CA ASN A 204 9.11 -11.68 4.31
C ASN A 204 8.46 -10.85 3.20
N GLY A 205 9.03 -10.88 1.98
CA GLY A 205 8.44 -10.30 0.78
C GLY A 205 7.15 -10.97 0.38
N GLU A 206 7.15 -12.30 0.35
CA GLU A 206 5.93 -13.08 0.07
C GLU A 206 4.83 -12.78 1.11
N LYS A 207 5.18 -12.73 2.39
CA LYS A 207 4.25 -12.34 3.47
C LYS A 207 3.71 -10.92 3.27
N LEU A 208 4.58 -9.95 2.95
CA LEU A 208 4.16 -8.59 2.67
C LEU A 208 3.14 -8.57 1.54
N ILE A 209 3.44 -9.21 0.40
CA ILE A 209 2.52 -9.27 -0.73
C ILE A 209 1.20 -9.95 -0.36
N GLN A 210 1.22 -11.07 0.36
CA GLN A 210 0.00 -11.74 0.82
C GLN A 210 -0.85 -10.82 1.71
N THR A 211 -0.22 -10.09 2.62
CA THR A 211 -0.89 -9.09 3.46
C THR A 211 -1.51 -7.98 2.62
N LEU A 212 -0.78 -7.43 1.65
CA LEU A 212 -1.31 -6.38 0.76
C LEU A 212 -2.52 -6.90 -0.04
N LYS A 213 -2.45 -8.10 -0.61
CA LYS A 213 -3.59 -8.74 -1.30
C LYS A 213 -4.82 -8.88 -0.39
N ARG A 214 -4.61 -9.21 0.90
CA ARG A 214 -5.70 -9.31 1.87
C ARG A 214 -6.30 -7.93 2.19
N LEU A 215 -5.47 -6.91 2.39
CA LEU A 215 -5.92 -5.54 2.64
C LEU A 215 -6.68 -4.94 1.47
N MET A 216 -6.33 -5.34 0.25
CA MET A 216 -6.97 -4.85 -0.96
C MET A 216 -8.26 -5.60 -1.33
N ARG A 217 -8.77 -6.51 -0.49
CA ARG A 217 -10.09 -7.08 -0.72
C ARG A 217 -11.19 -6.02 -0.55
N PRO A 218 -12.31 -6.11 -1.29
CA PRO A 218 -12.67 -7.22 -2.18
C PRO A 218 -12.08 -7.15 -3.60
N ALA A 219 -11.34 -6.09 -3.95
CA ALA A 219 -10.65 -6.06 -5.24
C ALA A 219 -9.66 -7.23 -5.39
N VAL A 220 -9.72 -7.88 -6.56
CA VAL A 220 -8.81 -8.96 -6.89
C VAL A 220 -7.56 -8.35 -7.49
N VAL A 221 -6.45 -8.43 -6.74
CA VAL A 221 -5.17 -7.81 -7.13
C VAL A 221 -4.04 -8.82 -7.03
N ASP A 222 -3.24 -8.91 -8.08
CA ASP A 222 -1.97 -9.62 -8.10
C ASP A 222 -0.79 -8.65 -8.06
N PHE A 223 0.28 -9.07 -7.40
CA PHE A 223 1.52 -8.31 -7.32
C PHE A 223 2.63 -9.05 -8.04
N LYS A 224 3.42 -8.31 -8.82
CA LYS A 224 4.61 -8.82 -9.50
C LYS A 224 5.80 -7.93 -9.21
N SER A 225 6.95 -8.53 -8.95
CA SER A 225 8.24 -7.82 -8.80
C SER A 225 9.35 -8.62 -9.46
N PRO A 226 9.30 -8.79 -10.80
CA PRO A 226 10.30 -9.55 -11.53
C PRO A 226 11.63 -8.80 -11.56
N LEU A 227 12.72 -9.55 -11.67
CA LEU A 227 14.05 -8.97 -11.90
C LEU A 227 14.07 -8.29 -13.27
N GLU A 228 14.54 -7.03 -13.37
CA GLU A 228 14.52 -6.23 -14.61
C GLU A 228 15.22 -6.92 -15.80
N LEU A 229 16.19 -7.81 -15.55
CA LEU A 229 16.94 -8.55 -16.57
C LEU A 229 16.28 -9.88 -16.99
N SER A 230 15.20 -10.30 -16.34
CA SER A 230 14.47 -11.51 -16.71
C SER A 230 13.52 -11.26 -17.89
N ALA A 231 13.00 -12.33 -18.51
CA ALA A 231 11.98 -12.22 -19.55
C ALA A 231 10.72 -11.51 -19.02
N GLU A 232 10.24 -11.90 -17.83
CA GLU A 232 9.11 -11.24 -17.16
C GLU A 232 9.42 -9.77 -16.82
N GLY A 233 10.66 -9.46 -16.45
CA GLY A 233 11.11 -8.09 -16.21
C GLY A 233 11.07 -7.24 -17.47
N LYS A 234 11.51 -7.81 -18.59
CA LYS A 234 11.42 -7.17 -19.90
C LYS A 234 9.97 -6.91 -20.29
N GLU A 235 9.07 -7.89 -20.13
CA GLU A 235 7.63 -7.73 -20.42
C GLU A 235 7.00 -6.62 -19.58
N MET A 236 7.32 -6.59 -18.27
CA MET A 236 6.89 -5.51 -17.38
C MET A 236 7.43 -4.15 -17.86
N ILE A 237 8.70 -4.04 -18.24
CA ILE A 237 9.26 -2.78 -18.73
C ILE A 237 8.55 -2.34 -20.02
N GLU A 238 8.38 -3.23 -20.98
CA GLU A 238 7.70 -2.95 -22.25
C GLU A 238 6.23 -2.56 -22.04
N MET A 239 5.58 -2.98 -20.94
CA MET A 239 4.22 -2.55 -20.62
C MET A 239 4.11 -1.05 -20.31
N TYR A 240 5.14 -0.43 -19.74
CA TYR A 240 5.09 0.98 -19.29
C TYR A 240 6.03 1.92 -20.06
N PHE A 241 7.12 1.39 -20.63
CA PHE A 241 8.21 2.19 -21.16
C PHE A 241 8.52 1.87 -22.62
N ASP A 242 9.09 2.85 -23.34
CA ASP A 242 9.87 2.51 -24.53
C ASP A 242 11.14 1.79 -24.05
N PHE A 243 11.28 0.53 -24.44
CA PHE A 243 12.36 -0.33 -23.95
C PHE A 243 13.76 0.23 -24.25
N ARG A 244 13.94 0.91 -25.39
CA ARG A 244 15.25 1.48 -25.76
C ARG A 244 15.56 2.70 -24.90
N LEU A 245 14.59 3.59 -24.74
CA LEU A 245 14.72 4.77 -23.88
C LEU A 245 14.94 4.36 -22.41
N PHE A 246 14.22 3.35 -21.93
CA PHE A 246 14.41 2.80 -20.59
C PHE A 246 15.84 2.29 -20.38
N ARG A 247 16.37 1.48 -21.30
CA ARG A 247 17.75 0.97 -21.21
C ARG A 247 18.77 2.10 -21.22
N LEU A 248 18.56 3.11 -22.07
CA LEU A 248 19.43 4.28 -22.14
C LEU A 248 19.43 5.05 -20.81
N TRP A 249 18.25 5.38 -20.28
CA TRP A 249 18.09 6.04 -19.00
C TRP A 249 18.73 5.25 -17.86
N LYS A 250 18.48 3.93 -17.79
CA LYS A 250 19.03 3.04 -16.75
C LYS A 250 20.56 3.02 -16.77
N SER A 251 21.18 2.97 -17.95
CA SER A 251 22.64 3.01 -18.09
C SER A 251 23.27 4.32 -17.62
N ARG A 252 22.48 5.40 -17.58
CA ARG A 252 22.94 6.77 -17.26
C ARG A 252 22.41 7.29 -15.92
N GLN A 253 21.69 6.47 -15.16
CA GLN A 253 21.03 6.88 -13.91
C GLN A 253 22.02 7.38 -12.83
N HIS A 254 23.27 6.87 -12.85
CA HIS A 254 24.35 7.28 -11.94
C HIS A 254 25.40 8.19 -12.58
N SER A 255 25.23 8.55 -13.86
CA SER A 255 26.17 9.44 -14.54
C SER A 255 25.95 10.89 -14.09
N LYS A 256 27.05 11.56 -13.70
CA LYS A 256 27.10 12.98 -13.33
C LYS A 256 27.18 13.95 -14.52
N LEU A 257 27.33 13.43 -15.74
CA LEU A 257 27.86 14.18 -16.89
C LEU A 257 26.83 14.54 -17.98
N LEU A 258 25.54 14.66 -17.65
CA LEU A 258 24.53 14.90 -18.69
C LEU A 258 23.69 16.14 -18.39
N ASP A 259 24.07 17.24 -19.04
CA ASP A 259 23.14 18.26 -19.51
C ASP A 259 22.40 17.65 -20.70
N TYR A 260 21.10 17.38 -20.52
CA TYR A 260 20.30 16.51 -21.39
C TYR A 260 19.42 17.31 -22.36
N GLU A 261 20.00 18.26 -23.08
CA GLU A 261 19.36 18.77 -24.32
C GLU A 261 19.24 17.66 -25.39
N ASP A 262 20.01 16.57 -25.26
CA ASP A 262 20.07 15.46 -26.23
C ASP A 262 18.97 14.36 -26.10
N LEU A 263 17.95 14.55 -25.24
CA LEU A 263 16.86 13.57 -25.06
C LEU A 263 15.51 14.00 -25.66
N LEU A 264 15.43 15.18 -26.26
CA LEU A 264 14.27 15.70 -26.98
C LEU A 264 14.40 15.50 -28.49
#